data_AF-A0A962X7C7-F1
#
_entry.id   AF-A0A962X7C7-F1
#
_cell.length_a   1.000
_cell.length_b   1.000
_cell.length_c   1.000
_cell.angle_alpha   90.00
_cell.angle_beta   90.00
_cell.angle_gamma   90.00
#
_symmetry.space_group_name_H-M   'P 1'
#
loop_
_entity.id
_entity.type
_entity.pdbx_description
1 polymer ?
#
loop_
_entity_poly.entity_id
_entity_poly.type
_entity_poly.pdbx_seq_one_letter_code
_entity_poly.pdbx_strand_id
1 'polypeptide(L)' 'MSMSDRDGLIWYDGELTPWREANTHVLTHTLHYGMG' A
#
# COMPACT_ATOMS: atom_id res chain seq x y z
N MET A 1 2.34 -1.49 17.69
CA MET A 1 2.51 -0.39 16.72
C MET A 1 2.02 -0.86 15.36
N SER A 2 1.26 -0.04 14.63
CA SER A 2 0.75 -0.40 13.31
C SER A 2 1.84 -0.31 12.23
N MET A 3 1.71 -1.10 11.16
CA MET A 3 2.52 -0.95 9.95
C MET A 3 1.98 0.13 9.01
N SER A 4 0.69 0.46 9.10
CA SER A 4 0.05 1.47 8.24
C SER A 4 0.23 2.91 8.73
N ASP A 5 0.52 3.11 10.01
CA ASP A 5 0.64 4.45 10.63
C ASP A 5 2.10 4.73 10.99
N ARG A 6 2.84 5.25 10.00
CA ARG A 6 4.26 5.60 10.11
C ARG A 6 4.57 6.83 9.28
N ASP A 7 5.63 7.52 9.65
CA ASP A 7 6.18 8.61 8.84
C ASP A 7 7.12 8.05 7.76
N GLY A 8 7.19 8.73 6.63
CA GLY A 8 8.04 8.36 5.50
C GLY A 8 7.30 8.28 4.17
N LEU A 9 7.99 7.71 3.18
CA LEU A 9 7.51 7.54 1.81
C LEU A 9 7.57 6.06 1.43
N ILE A 10 6.62 5.61 0.62
CA ILE A 10 6.62 4.31 -0.05
C ILE A 10 6.74 4.59 -1.55
N TRP A 11 7.61 3.85 -2.24
CA TRP A 11 7.63 3.89 -3.70
C TRP A 11 6.43 3.06 -4.21
N TYR A 12 5.52 3.71 -4.91
CA TYR A 12 4.23 3.15 -5.33
C TYR A 12 3.99 3.56 -6.79
N ASP A 13 3.89 2.58 -7.70
CA ASP A 13 3.59 2.79 -9.13
C ASP A 13 4.40 3.88 -9.86
N GLY A 14 5.68 4.02 -9.52
CA GLY A 14 6.59 4.97 -10.19
C GLY A 14 6.86 6.27 -9.42
N GLU A 15 6.14 6.52 -8.32
CA GLU A 15 6.27 7.75 -7.52
C GLU A 15 6.55 7.47 -6.04
N LEU A 16 7.04 8.50 -5.33
CA LEU A 16 7.21 8.46 -3.88
C LEU A 16 5.94 9.01 -3.21
N THR A 17 5.15 8.12 -2.62
CA THR A 17 3.85 8.43 -2.00
C THR A 17 3.99 8.50 -0.47
N PRO A 18 3.32 9.44 0.23
CA PRO A 18 3.26 9.43 1.69
C PRO A 18 2.83 8.06 2.24
N TRP A 19 3.51 7.59 3.29
CA TRP A 19 3.30 6.23 3.82
C TRP A 19 1.83 5.89 4.09
N ARG A 20 1.06 6.85 4.64
CA ARG A 20 -0.36 6.68 5.00
C ARG A 20 -1.29 6.69 3.79
N GLU A 21 -0.82 7.12 2.63
CA GLU A 21 -1.58 7.25 1.38
C GLU A 21 -1.39 6.06 0.44
N ALA A 22 -0.33 5.25 0.63
CA ALA A 22 -0.03 4.05 -0.14
C ALA A 22 -1.01 2.88 0.17
N ASN A 23 -2.28 3.09 -0.18
CA ASN A 23 -3.37 2.15 0.03
C ASN A 23 -3.76 1.45 -1.27
N THR A 24 -4.35 0.27 -1.15
CA THR A 24 -5.05 -0.42 -2.24
C THR A 24 -6.50 -0.65 -1.85
N HIS A 25 -7.40 -0.79 -2.82
CA HIS A 25 -8.81 -1.03 -2.53
C HIS A 25 -9.01 -2.42 -1.91
N VAL A 26 -10.03 -2.58 -1.06
CA VAL A 26 -10.30 -3.88 -0.43
C VAL A 26 -10.53 -4.97 -1.47
N LEU A 27 -11.10 -4.65 -2.63
CA LEU A 27 -11.36 -5.61 -3.74
C LEU A 27 -10.17 -5.90 -4.66
N THR A 28 -8.92 -5.64 -4.23
CA THR A 28 -7.74 -5.97 -5.04
C THR A 28 -7.61 -7.48 -5.26
N HIS A 29 -7.31 -7.88 -6.49
CA HIS A 29 -7.32 -9.29 -6.93
C HIS A 29 -6.31 -10.15 -6.15
N THR A 30 -5.08 -9.68 -5.97
CA THR A 30 -4.03 -10.39 -5.21
C THR A 30 -4.46 -10.64 -3.76
N LEU A 31 -5.24 -9.74 -3.16
CA LEU A 31 -5.73 -9.91 -1.79
C LEU A 31 -6.72 -11.07 -1.66
N HIS A 32 -7.53 -11.32 -2.69
CA HIS A 32 -8.57 -12.35 -2.68
C HIS A 32 -8.12 -13.69 -3.28
N TYR A 33 -7.19 -13.65 -4.24
CA TYR A 33 -6.83 -14.80 -5.06
C TYR A 33 -5.34 -15.15 -5.02
N GLY A 34 -4.52 -14.40 -4.29
CA GLY A 34 -3.10 -14.73 -4.04
C GLY A 34 -2.20 -14.71 -5.28
N MET A 35 -2.63 -14.10 -6.38
CA MET A 35 -1.88 -13.98 -7.63
C MET A 35 -1.16 -12.63 -7.69
N GLY A 36 0.17 -12.64 -7.76
CA GLY A 36 1.03 -11.45 -7.79
C GLY A 36 2.32 -11.67 -8.56
#